data_AF-A0A382D4R0-F1
#
_entry.id   AF-A0A382D4R0-F1
#
_cell.length_a   1.000
_cell.length_b   1.000
_cell.length_c   1.000
_cell.angle_alpha   90.00
_cell.angle_beta   90.00
_cell.angle_gamma   90.00
#
_symmetry.space_group_name_H-M   'P 1'
#
loop_
_entity.id
_entity.type
_entity.pdbx_description
1 polymer ?
#
loop_
_entity_poly.entity_id
_entity_poly.type
_entity_poly.pdbx_seq_one_letter_code
_entity_poly.pdbx_strand_id
1 'polypeptide(L)'
;MISAHGGKLVNKVTNTDSSGLFSINISADLANDVENIADGIFSPLEGFLNQQNFESVISKGRLVNDIAWTIPTVLDVDDETSKKMKEAGDVLLKNPE
;
A
#
# COMPACT_ATOMS: atom_id res chain seq x y z
N MET A 1 -2.79 -2.85 27.68
CA MET A 1 -2.22 -2.98 26.33
C MET A 1 -3.39 -3.17 25.38
N ILE A 2 -3.50 -2.37 24.31
CA ILE A 2 -4.60 -2.45 23.33
C ILE A 2 -4.10 -3.26 22.14
N SER A 3 -4.95 -4.13 21.58
CA SER A 3 -4.63 -4.90 20.37
C SER A 3 -4.53 -4.00 19.14
N ALA A 4 -3.70 -4.40 18.17
CA ALA A 4 -3.65 -3.73 16.88
C ALA A 4 -5.02 -3.73 16.19
N HIS A 5 -5.30 -2.68 15.41
CA HIS A 5 -6.52 -2.60 14.62
C HIS A 5 -6.61 -3.77 13.63
N GLY A 6 -7.77 -4.41 13.54
CA GLY A 6 -7.94 -5.66 12.79
C GLY A 6 -7.34 -6.92 13.45
N GLY A 7 -6.82 -6.82 14.68
CA GLY A 7 -6.43 -7.96 15.51
C GLY A 7 -5.01 -8.50 15.29
N LYS A 8 -4.29 -8.01 14.29
CA LYS A 8 -2.90 -8.39 14.00
C LYS A 8 -2.10 -7.16 13.60
N LEU A 9 -0.90 -7.01 14.19
CA LEU A 9 0.07 -6.02 13.74
C LEU A 9 0.73 -6.50 12.45
N VAL A 10 0.63 -5.70 11.39
CA VAL A 10 1.35 -5.94 10.14
C VAL A 10 2.83 -5.60 10.34
N ASN A 11 3.71 -6.43 9.79
CA ASN A 11 5.14 -6.16 9.69
C ASN A 11 5.61 -6.72 8.34
N LYS A 12 5.99 -5.84 7.42
CA LYS A 12 6.45 -6.19 6.07
C LYS A 12 7.87 -5.68 5.76
N VAL A 13 8.62 -5.27 6.78
CA VAL A 13 10.03 -4.92 6.62
C VAL A 13 10.81 -6.19 6.23
N THR A 14 11.45 -6.16 5.07
CA THR A 14 12.23 -7.28 4.53
C THR A 14 13.51 -6.79 3.87
N ASN A 15 14.52 -7.65 3.83
CA ASN A 15 15.77 -7.41 3.12
C ASN A 15 15.82 -8.25 1.84
N THR A 16 14.92 -7.94 0.91
CA THR A 16 14.81 -8.63 -0.39
C THR A 16 15.70 -7.94 -1.42
N ASP A 17 16.38 -8.71 -2.27
CA ASP A 17 17.13 -8.16 -3.40
C ASP A 17 16.16 -7.54 -4.42
N SER A 18 16.33 -6.25 -4.67
CA SER A 18 15.54 -5.47 -5.64
C SER A 18 16.22 -5.31 -7.00
N SER A 19 17.38 -5.95 -7.20
CA SER A 19 18.16 -5.88 -8.42
C SER A 19 17.35 -6.37 -9.63
N GLY A 20 17.26 -5.53 -10.66
CA GLY A 20 16.58 -5.87 -11.92
C GLY A 20 15.07 -5.62 -11.94
N LEU A 21 14.47 -5.15 -10.84
CA LEU A 21 13.06 -4.74 -10.83
C LEU A 21 12.85 -3.44 -11.62
N PHE A 22 11.71 -3.35 -12.30
CA PHE A 22 11.27 -2.09 -12.89
C PHE A 22 10.97 -1.08 -11.78
N SER A 23 11.65 0.07 -11.82
CA SER A 23 11.60 1.06 -10.74
C SER A 23 10.79 2.28 -11.14
N ILE A 24 9.98 2.77 -10.20
CA ILE A 24 9.23 4.01 -10.30
C ILE A 24 9.62 4.90 -9.13
N ASN A 25 9.96 6.15 -9.40
CA ASN A 25 10.19 7.13 -8.36
C ASN A 25 8.85 7.57 -7.79
N ILE A 26 8.71 7.52 -6.47
CA ILE A 26 7.52 8.00 -5.76
C ILE A 26 7.80 9.36 -5.12
N SER A 27 6.81 9.99 -4.51
CA SER A 27 7.04 11.16 -3.65
C SER A 27 7.51 10.72 -2.26
N ALA A 28 8.08 11.65 -1.49
CA ALA A 28 8.41 11.40 -0.09
C ALA A 28 7.14 11.09 0.73
N ASP A 29 6.02 11.76 0.44
CA ASP A 29 4.74 11.49 1.11
C ASP A 29 4.24 10.06 0.85
N LEU A 30 4.32 9.59 -0.41
CA LEU A 30 3.95 8.22 -0.75
C LEU A 30 4.93 7.21 -0.17
N ALA A 31 6.22 7.55 -0.03
CA ALA A 31 7.20 6.72 0.66
C ALA A 31 6.86 6.55 2.15
N ASN A 32 6.42 7.64 2.81
CA ASN A 32 5.93 7.58 4.19
C ASN A 32 4.71 6.66 4.32
N ASP A 33 3.79 6.64 3.35
CA ASP A 33 2.66 5.70 3.34
C ASP A 33 3.13 4.24 3.21
N VAL A 34 4.14 3.97 2.37
CA VAL A 34 4.75 2.63 2.26
C VAL A 34 5.38 2.21 3.58
N GLU A 35 6.11 3.10 4.25
CA GLU A 35 6.69 2.86 5.58
C GLU A 35 5.60 2.60 6.64
N ASN A 36 4.54 3.41 6.66
CA ASN A 36 3.41 3.24 7.58
C ASN A 36 2.69 1.89 7.40
N ILE A 37 2.59 1.39 6.16
CA ILE A 37 2.09 0.04 5.88
C ILE A 37 3.09 -1.01 6.38
N ALA A 38 4.37 -0.84 6.07
CA ALA A 38 5.42 -1.81 6.38
C ALA A 38 5.61 -2.00 7.89
N ASP A 39 5.59 -0.92 8.67
CA ASP A 39 5.75 -0.93 10.13
C ASP A 39 4.45 -1.23 10.89
N GLY A 40 3.33 -1.35 10.16
CA GLY A 40 2.04 -1.72 10.74
C GLY A 40 1.28 -0.57 11.40
N ILE A 41 1.71 0.69 11.22
CA ILE A 41 0.95 1.88 11.61
C ILE A 41 -0.43 1.87 10.94
N PHE A 42 -0.49 1.40 9.68
CA PHE A 42 -1.74 1.23 8.93
C PHE A 42 -2.37 -0.15 9.06
N SER A 43 -2.03 -0.94 10.09
CA SER A 43 -2.72 -2.21 10.33
C SER A 43 -4.25 -2.01 10.34
N PRO A 44 -5.03 -2.84 9.63
CA PRO A 44 -4.66 -4.14 9.05
C PRO A 44 -4.19 -4.11 7.58
N LEU A 45 -3.91 -2.94 7.00
CA LEU A 45 -3.49 -2.87 5.61
C LEU A 45 -2.15 -3.57 5.40
N GLU A 46 -2.12 -4.43 4.39
CA GLU A 46 -0.92 -5.16 3.97
C GLU A 46 -0.32 -4.60 2.66
N GLY A 47 -0.86 -3.50 2.17
CA GLY A 47 -0.53 -2.84 0.91
C GLY A 47 -1.57 -1.78 0.57
N PHE A 48 -1.39 -1.13 -0.59
CA PHE A 48 -2.40 -0.22 -1.13
C PHE A 48 -3.73 -0.94 -1.38
N LEU A 49 -4.83 -0.20 -1.29
CA LEU A 49 -6.16 -0.77 -1.49
C LEU A 49 -6.32 -1.29 -2.92
N ASN A 50 -6.81 -2.52 -3.05
CA ASN A 50 -7.37 -2.97 -4.31
C ASN A 50 -8.72 -2.30 -4.59
N GLN A 51 -9.25 -2.46 -5.81
CA GLN A 51 -10.49 -1.83 -6.24
C GLN A 51 -11.67 -2.10 -5.29
N GLN A 52 -11.86 -3.35 -4.84
CA GLN A 52 -12.98 -3.71 -3.97
C GLN A 52 -12.90 -3.02 -2.60
N ASN A 53 -11.71 -2.98 -1.99
CA ASN A 53 -11.53 -2.25 -0.73
C ASN A 53 -11.65 -0.74 -0.91
N PHE A 54 -11.11 -0.19 -2.00
CA PHE A 54 -11.27 1.22 -2.33
C PHE A 54 -12.75 1.62 -2.43
N GLU A 55 -13.54 0.90 -3.22
CA GLU A 55 -14.98 1.17 -3.39
C GLU A 55 -15.76 1.02 -2.07
N SER A 56 -15.43 0.02 -1.25
CA SER A 56 -16.03 -0.17 0.07
C SER A 56 -15.68 0.97 1.04
N VAL A 57 -14.43 1.42 1.04
CA VAL A 57 -13.96 2.54 1.88
C VAL A 57 -14.69 3.82 1.49
N ILE A 58 -14.79 4.12 0.19
CA ILE A 58 -15.49 5.31 -0.30
C ILE A 58 -16.97 5.27 0.03
N SER A 59 -17.64 4.13 -0.15
CA SER A 59 -19.09 4.02 0.01
C SER A 59 -19.55 3.81 1.46
N LYS A 60 -18.73 3.17 2.30
CA LYS A 60 -19.13 2.69 3.64
C LYS A 60 -18.17 3.12 4.76
N GLY A 61 -17.00 3.67 4.44
CA GLY A 61 -15.95 3.94 5.44
C GLY A 61 -15.38 2.67 6.06
N ARG A 62 -15.38 1.56 5.32
CA ARG A 62 -14.95 0.23 5.78
C ARG A 62 -14.28 -0.55 4.66
N LEU A 63 -13.32 -1.40 5.04
CA LEU A 63 -12.81 -2.45 4.16
C LEU A 63 -13.93 -3.47 3.85
N VAL A 64 -13.72 -4.31 2.84
CA VAL A 64 -14.71 -5.33 2.42
C VAL A 64 -15.04 -6.31 3.56
N ASN A 65 -14.10 -6.55 4.46
CA ASN A 65 -14.27 -7.39 5.65
C ASN A 65 -14.92 -6.66 6.84
N ASP A 66 -15.55 -5.51 6.60
CA ASP A 66 -16.27 -4.68 7.58
C ASP A 66 -15.40 -3.98 8.64
N ILE A 67 -14.07 -4.13 8.57
CA ILE A 67 -13.15 -3.37 9.42
C ILE A 67 -13.24 -1.88 9.06
N ALA A 68 -13.41 -1.03 10.08
CA ALA A 68 -13.46 0.42 9.91
C ALA A 68 -12.17 0.96 9.31
N TRP A 69 -12.29 1.67 8.19
CA TRP A 69 -11.18 2.34 7.50
C TRP A 69 -11.76 3.41 6.58
N THR A 70 -11.47 4.68 6.86
CA THR A 70 -12.21 5.81 6.28
C THR A 70 -11.41 6.63 5.27
N ILE A 71 -10.10 6.38 5.15
CA ILE A 71 -9.20 7.13 4.26
C ILE A 71 -8.65 6.15 3.22
N PRO A 72 -8.94 6.34 1.92
CA PRO A 72 -8.38 5.49 0.88
C PRO A 72 -6.85 5.61 0.80
N THR A 73 -6.14 4.50 1.00
CA THR A 73 -4.68 4.42 0.85
C THR A 73 -4.36 3.77 -0.48
N VAL A 74 -4.08 4.58 -1.50
CA VAL A 74 -3.95 4.13 -2.90
C VAL A 74 -2.59 4.49 -3.47
N LEU A 75 -2.17 3.75 -4.50
CA LEU A 75 -1.06 4.12 -5.36
C LEU A 75 -1.63 4.61 -6.69
N ASP A 76 -1.71 5.92 -6.85
CA ASP A 76 -2.13 6.56 -8.09
C ASP A 76 -0.93 6.78 -9.01
N VAL A 77 -1.08 6.33 -10.26
CA VAL A 77 -0.09 6.49 -11.32
C VAL A 77 -0.82 6.80 -12.62
N ASP A 78 -0.12 7.41 -13.58
CA ASP A 78 -0.68 7.65 -14.91
C ASP A 78 -0.86 6.34 -15.72
N ASP A 79 -1.64 6.43 -16.80
CA ASP A 79 -1.97 5.30 -17.68
C ASP A 79 -0.74 4.62 -18.29
N GLU A 80 0.33 5.36 -18.59
CA GLU A 80 1.54 4.79 -19.18
C GLU A 80 2.31 3.99 -18.13
N THR A 81 2.49 4.58 -16.94
CA THR A 81 3.15 3.94 -15.80
C THR A 81 2.39 2.68 -15.36
N SER A 82 1.06 2.73 -15.27
CA SER A 82 0.25 1.56 -14.88
C SER A 82 0.40 0.37 -15.83
N LYS A 83 0.51 0.62 -17.15
CA LYS A 83 0.73 -0.43 -18.15
C LYS A 83 2.10 -1.07 -17.99
N LYS A 84 3.15 -0.26 -17.83
CA LYS A 84 4.52 -0.76 -17.59
C LYS A 84 4.61 -1.58 -16.32
N MET A 85 3.97 -1.14 -15.24
CA MET A 85 3.91 -1.91 -13.99
C MET A 85 3.26 -3.28 -14.20
N LYS A 86 2.13 -3.31 -14.92
CA LYS A 86 1.40 -4.55 -15.18
C LYS A 86 2.20 -5.54 -16.02
N GLU A 87 2.99 -5.05 -16.98
CA GLU A 87 3.89 -5.89 -17.79
C GLU A 87 5.09 -6.40 -17.00
N ALA A 88 5.64 -5.59 -16.09
CA ALA A 88 6.75 -5.97 -15.23
C ALA A 88 6.37 -6.98 -14.12
N GLY A 89 5.12 -6.91 -13.63
CA GLY A 89 4.66 -7.70 -12.49
C GLY A 89 5.11 -7.07 -11.18
N ASP A 90 6.26 -7.52 -10.66
CA ASP A 90 6.86 -6.95 -9.45
C ASP A 90 7.61 -5.66 -9.79
N VAL A 91 7.38 -4.62 -8.99
CA VAL A 91 7.92 -3.28 -9.22
C VAL A 91 8.56 -2.72 -7.96
N LEU A 92 9.62 -1.93 -8.14
CA LEU A 92 10.29 -1.20 -7.08
C LEU A 92 9.71 0.21 -6.98
N LEU A 93 9.09 0.53 -5.85
CA LEU A 93 8.76 1.90 -5.48
C LEU A 93 9.98 2.53 -4.83
N LYS A 94 10.60 3.48 -5.52
CA LYS A 94 11.87 4.08 -5.10
C LYS A 94 11.62 5.44 -4.45
N ASN A 95 12.01 5.55 -3.18
CA ASN A 95 12.03 6.82 -2.46
C ASN A 95 12.92 7.83 -3.23
N PRO A 96 12.50 9.10 -3.36
CA PRO A 96 13.27 10.14 -4.05
C PRO A 96 14.59 10.52 -3.35
N GLU A 97 14.78 10.16 -2.08
CA GLU A 97 16.03 10.34 -1.32
C GLU A 97 17.02 9.17 -1.48
#